data_AF-A0A4U5J7W3-F1
#
_entry.id   AF-A0A4U5J7W3-F1
#
_cell.length_a   1.000
_cell.length_b   1.000
_cell.length_c   1.000
_cell.angle_alpha   90.00
_cell.angle_beta   90.00
_cell.angle_gamma   90.00
#
_symmetry.space_group_name_H-M   'P 1'
#
loop_
_entity.id
_entity.type
_entity.pdbx_description
1 polymer ?
#
loop_
_entity_poly.entity_id
_entity_poly.type
_entity_poly.pdbx_seq_one_letter_code
_entity_poly.pdbx_strand_id
1 'polypeptide(L)'
;MTDQHKLVGELLRSNILSEEDNSNRISLHSEFVNRRNKLLSEKISKSDTESIAEDIELSLDLPVSELNADVVGAIATLDDVTNNLSSHEILTSVLIVQQIEYNGPTTNVPLGFIPLNWKYLPIFQKVYPANVLYCWRNDCSPCERVKSDFEELRESNLIPDGVGLGALYGPSCSRELQEKFDVTAAPTTLFCIGNNVDSRIIGSYGKKALQAEMTTIHERVFE
;
A
#
# COMPACT_ATOMS: atom_id res chain seq x y z
N MET A 1 9.05 -4.77 -13.15
CA MET A 1 8.61 -5.24 -11.82
C MET A 1 9.84 -5.29 -10.93
N THR A 2 9.85 -4.55 -9.82
CA THR A 2 11.00 -4.55 -8.89
C THR A 2 11.08 -5.87 -8.15
N ASP A 3 12.28 -6.45 -8.08
CA ASP A 3 12.57 -7.59 -7.22
C ASP A 3 12.54 -7.12 -5.75
N GLN A 4 11.46 -7.45 -5.04
CA GLN A 4 11.26 -7.05 -3.65
C GLN A 4 12.37 -7.60 -2.72
N HIS A 5 12.93 -8.77 -2.99
CA HIS A 5 14.03 -9.31 -2.18
C HIS A 5 15.30 -8.48 -2.35
N LYS A 6 15.59 -8.08 -3.59
CA LYS A 6 16.70 -7.17 -3.86
C LYS A 6 16.49 -5.83 -3.16
N LEU A 7 15.28 -5.27 -3.24
CA LEU A 7 14.94 -3.99 -2.63
C LEU A 7 15.10 -4.05 -1.10
N VAL A 8 14.57 -5.07 -0.43
CA VAL A 8 14.75 -5.27 1.02
C VAL A 8 16.25 -5.34 1.38
N GLY A 9 17.05 -6.02 0.57
CA GLY A 9 18.50 -6.07 0.73
C GLY A 9 19.16 -4.68 0.66
N GLU A 10 18.74 -3.82 -0.28
CA GLU A 10 19.24 -2.44 -0.35
C GLU A 10 18.79 -1.60 0.86
N LEU A 11 17.55 -1.77 1.33
CA LEU A 11 17.04 -1.05 2.49
C LEU A 11 17.77 -1.45 3.79
N LEU A 12 18.18 -2.72 3.92
CA LEU A 12 19.05 -3.17 5.01
C LEU A 12 20.45 -2.55 4.89
N ARG A 13 21.07 -2.57 3.70
CA ARG A 13 22.41 -1.97 3.50
C ARG A 13 22.43 -0.46 3.71
N SER A 14 21.30 0.21 3.48
CA SER A 14 21.16 1.66 3.61
C SER A 14 20.74 2.10 5.01
N ASN A 15 20.74 1.21 6.01
CA ASN A 15 20.30 1.49 7.39
C ASN A 15 18.89 2.09 7.45
N ILE A 16 17.99 1.66 6.56
CA ILE A 16 16.55 1.97 6.61
C ILE A 16 15.84 0.89 7.41
N LEU A 17 16.22 -0.37 7.14
CA LEU A 17 15.75 -1.54 7.86
C LEU A 17 16.87 -2.10 8.74
N SER A 18 16.48 -2.79 9.80
CA SER A 18 17.35 -3.57 10.65
C SER A 18 16.76 -4.95 10.90
N GLU A 19 17.62 -5.95 11.02
CA GLU A 19 17.23 -7.26 11.55
C GLU A 19 17.31 -7.22 13.08
N GLU A 20 16.24 -7.63 13.75
CA GLU A 20 16.23 -7.80 15.19
C GLU A 20 17.03 -9.06 15.59
N ASP A 21 17.95 -8.89 16.53
CA ASP A 21 18.80 -9.97 17.03
C ASP A 21 17.96 -11.20 17.45
N ASN A 22 18.26 -12.35 16.86
CA ASN A 22 17.70 -13.67 17.17
C ASN A 22 16.23 -13.92 16.80
N SER A 23 15.54 -13.05 16.07
CA SER A 23 14.12 -13.24 15.75
C SER A 23 13.79 -13.34 14.25
N ASN A 24 14.77 -13.12 13.35
CA ASN A 24 14.54 -12.92 11.91
C ASN A 24 13.46 -11.87 11.61
N ARG A 25 13.14 -10.98 12.57
CA ARG A 25 12.17 -9.91 12.38
C ARG A 25 12.89 -8.72 11.79
N ILE A 26 12.26 -8.10 10.81
CA ILE A 26 12.72 -6.85 10.22
C ILE A 26 11.98 -5.71 10.92
N SER A 27 12.72 -4.70 11.35
CA SER A 27 12.23 -3.46 11.92
C SER A 27 12.82 -2.26 11.19
N LEU A 28 12.32 -1.06 11.48
CA LEU A 28 12.96 0.16 10.99
C LEU A 28 14.21 0.45 11.80
N HIS A 29 15.31 0.76 11.11
CA HIS A 29 16.54 1.15 11.76
C HIS A 29 16.36 2.51 12.45
N SER A 30 16.93 2.65 13.66
CA SER A 30 16.72 3.82 14.51
C SER A 30 17.23 5.13 13.89
N GLU A 31 18.30 5.08 13.10
CA GLU A 31 18.83 6.24 12.37
C GLU A 31 17.83 6.78 11.34
N PHE A 32 17.19 5.88 10.58
CA PHE A 32 16.14 6.26 9.63
C PHE A 32 14.95 6.91 10.33
N VAL A 33 14.48 6.31 11.44
CA VAL A 33 13.39 6.86 12.25
C VAL A 33 13.75 8.26 12.78
N ASN A 34 14.97 8.43 13.30
CA ASN A 34 15.46 9.72 13.80
C ASN A 34 15.55 10.77 12.69
N ARG A 35 16.06 10.41 11.51
CA ARG A 35 16.16 11.32 10.36
C ARG A 35 14.79 11.75 9.86
N ARG A 36 13.85 10.81 9.73
CA ARG A 36 12.45 11.10 9.36
C ARG A 36 11.79 12.04 10.38
N ASN A 37 11.92 11.75 11.67
CA ASN A 37 11.36 12.59 12.74
C ASN A 37 11.98 13.98 12.76
N LYS A 38 13.30 14.08 12.53
CA LYS A 38 14.00 15.36 12.42
C LYS A 38 13.47 16.17 11.23
N LEU A 39 13.37 15.55 10.05
CA LEU A 39 12.83 16.19 8.84
C LEU A 39 11.40 16.68 9.07
N LEU A 40 10.54 15.86 9.65
CA LEU A 40 9.19 16.27 10.03
C LEU A 40 9.24 17.45 11.02
N SER A 41 10.05 17.39 12.08
CA SER A 41 10.10 18.45 13.10
C SER A 41 10.68 19.79 12.61
N GLU A 42 11.70 19.76 11.74
CA GLU A 42 12.38 20.95 11.22
C GLU A 42 11.58 21.61 10.10
N LYS A 43 10.87 20.82 9.29
CA LYS A 43 10.14 21.30 8.10
C LYS A 43 8.63 21.48 8.29
N ILE A 44 8.13 21.37 9.54
CA ILE A 44 6.78 21.82 9.96
C ILE A 44 6.65 23.37 9.98
N SER A 45 7.70 24.10 9.60
CA SER A 45 7.56 25.43 9.02
C SER A 45 6.81 25.30 7.68
N LYS A 46 5.58 25.82 7.59
CA LYS A 46 4.66 25.63 6.44
C LYS A 46 5.30 25.86 5.05
N SER A 47 6.32 26.71 4.92
CA SER A 47 6.95 26.98 3.62
C SER A 47 7.86 25.86 3.10
N ASP A 48 8.40 25.01 3.99
CA ASP A 48 9.37 23.98 3.60
C ASP A 48 8.68 22.68 3.13
N THR A 49 7.44 22.45 3.59
CA THR A 49 6.63 21.30 3.16
C THR A 49 6.13 21.47 1.73
N GLU A 50 5.75 22.69 1.32
CA GLU A 50 5.31 22.98 -0.06
C GLU A 50 6.45 22.78 -1.07
N SER A 51 7.67 23.21 -0.73
CA SER A 51 8.83 23.01 -1.62
C SER A 51 9.19 21.53 -1.80
N ILE A 52 9.17 20.72 -0.74
CA ILE A 52 9.39 19.26 -0.88
C ILE A 52 8.25 18.61 -1.65
N ALA A 53 7.01 19.07 -1.43
CA ALA A 53 5.86 18.56 -2.13
C ALA A 53 5.99 18.76 -3.64
N GLU A 54 6.41 19.95 -4.07
CA GLU A 54 6.67 20.24 -5.49
C GLU A 54 7.76 19.34 -6.08
N ASP A 55 8.87 19.14 -5.36
CA ASP A 55 9.96 18.26 -5.80
C ASP A 55 9.50 16.79 -5.93
N ILE A 56 8.69 16.31 -4.98
CA ILE A 56 8.10 14.97 -5.01
C ILE A 56 7.10 14.84 -6.16
N GLU A 57 6.25 15.84 -6.37
CA GLU A 57 5.24 15.85 -7.43
C GLU A 57 5.92 15.75 -8.80
N LEU A 58 6.98 16.54 -9.01
CA LEU A 58 7.79 16.52 -10.22
C LEU A 58 8.54 15.19 -10.42
N SER A 59 9.11 14.62 -9.35
CA SER A 59 9.99 13.45 -9.45
C SER A 59 9.24 12.11 -9.47
N LEU A 60 8.08 12.04 -8.81
CA LEU A 60 7.32 10.80 -8.63
C LEU A 60 5.98 10.80 -9.35
N ASP A 61 5.59 11.91 -9.99
CA ASP A 61 4.30 12.07 -10.70
C ASP A 61 3.13 11.67 -9.78
N LEU A 62 3.17 12.18 -8.55
CA LEU A 62 2.19 11.93 -7.50
C LEU A 62 1.58 13.26 -7.06
N PRO A 63 0.25 13.43 -7.09
CA PRO A 63 -0.38 14.66 -6.64
C PRO A 63 -0.15 14.81 -5.13
N VAL A 64 0.76 15.68 -4.70
CA VAL A 64 1.13 15.75 -3.28
C VAL A 64 0.01 16.33 -2.43
N SER A 65 -0.95 17.02 -3.04
CA SER A 65 -2.22 17.39 -2.40
C SER A 65 -3.00 16.17 -1.85
N GLU A 66 -2.76 14.96 -2.37
CA GLU A 66 -3.37 13.73 -1.87
C GLU A 66 -2.56 13.04 -0.76
N LEU A 67 -1.33 13.50 -0.49
CA LEU A 67 -0.43 12.89 0.47
C LEU A 67 -0.48 13.62 1.81
N ASN A 68 -0.40 12.85 2.90
CA ASN A 68 -0.25 13.43 4.22
C ASN A 68 1.24 13.70 4.53
N ALA A 69 1.50 14.57 5.51
CA ALA A 69 2.85 14.95 5.91
C ALA A 69 3.75 13.74 6.27
N ASP A 70 3.19 12.69 6.89
CA ASP A 70 3.98 11.49 7.22
C ASP A 70 4.47 10.76 5.96
N VAL A 71 3.62 10.63 4.94
CA VAL A 71 3.96 9.97 3.68
C VAL A 71 5.01 10.80 2.93
N VAL A 72 4.82 12.12 2.86
CA VAL A 72 5.80 13.07 2.30
C VAL A 72 7.14 12.93 3.02
N GLY A 73 7.13 12.91 4.36
CA GLY A 73 8.35 12.74 5.17
C GLY A 73 9.04 11.40 4.94
N ALA A 74 8.27 10.31 4.79
CA ALA A 74 8.81 8.99 4.47
C ALA A 74 9.48 8.97 3.08
N ILE A 75 8.81 9.52 2.07
CA ILE A 75 9.37 9.64 0.71
C ILE A 75 10.66 10.45 0.74
N ALA A 76 10.64 11.65 1.31
CA ALA A 76 11.79 12.54 1.35
C ALA A 76 12.98 11.92 2.10
N THR A 77 12.72 11.18 3.19
CA THR A 77 13.79 10.49 3.94
C THR A 77 14.37 9.33 3.12
N LEU A 78 13.54 8.58 2.41
CA LEU A 78 14.01 7.47 1.56
C LEU A 78 14.84 7.99 0.39
N ASP A 79 14.39 9.05 -0.27
CA ASP A 79 15.11 9.69 -1.38
C ASP A 79 16.50 10.17 -0.93
N ASP A 80 16.55 10.91 0.18
CA ASP A 80 17.76 11.47 0.78
C ASP A 80 18.77 10.41 1.30
N VAL A 81 18.29 9.24 1.73
CA VAL A 81 19.15 8.15 2.21
C VAL A 81 19.64 7.25 1.09
N THR A 82 18.82 7.01 0.06
CA THR A 82 19.09 5.94 -0.90
C THR A 82 19.77 6.38 -2.19
N ASN A 83 19.70 7.66 -2.58
CA ASN A 83 20.39 8.35 -3.70
C ASN A 83 20.42 7.66 -5.10
N ASN A 84 20.01 6.41 -5.22
CA ASN A 84 20.17 5.53 -6.39
C ASN A 84 18.92 4.66 -6.65
N LEU A 85 17.87 4.79 -5.83
CA LEU A 85 16.61 4.12 -6.09
C LEU A 85 15.82 4.88 -7.15
N SER A 86 15.22 4.13 -8.07
CA SER A 86 14.22 4.68 -8.99
C SER A 86 12.97 5.16 -8.24
N SER A 87 12.19 6.04 -8.87
CA SER A 87 10.90 6.50 -8.32
C SER A 87 10.00 5.33 -7.88
N HIS A 88 9.93 4.26 -8.68
CA HIS A 88 9.14 3.08 -8.34
C HIS A 88 9.70 2.31 -7.13
N GLU A 89 11.03 2.21 -6.99
CA GLU A 89 11.67 1.59 -5.82
C GLU A 89 11.48 2.43 -4.55
N ILE A 90 11.52 3.76 -4.64
CA ILE A 90 11.22 4.65 -3.52
C ILE A 90 9.78 4.43 -3.05
N LEU A 91 8.80 4.46 -3.96
CA LEU A 91 7.39 4.27 -3.61
C LEU A 91 7.11 2.86 -3.06
N THR A 92 7.76 1.84 -3.61
CA THR A 92 7.68 0.47 -3.08
C THR A 92 8.27 0.40 -1.67
N SER A 93 9.39 1.11 -1.42
CA SER A 93 10.02 1.19 -0.10
C SER A 93 9.13 1.89 0.93
N VAL A 94 8.37 2.91 0.53
CA VAL A 94 7.36 3.56 1.39
C VAL A 94 6.31 2.55 1.84
N LEU A 95 5.84 1.67 0.95
CA LEU A 95 4.86 0.63 1.31
C LEU A 95 5.46 -0.44 2.24
N ILE A 96 6.74 -0.80 2.06
CA ILE A 96 7.46 -1.71 2.97
C ILE A 96 7.56 -1.09 4.37
N VAL A 97 7.98 0.18 4.46
CA VAL A 97 8.04 0.93 5.72
C VAL A 97 6.68 0.96 6.40
N GLN A 98 5.62 1.29 5.65
CA GLN A 98 4.25 1.26 6.14
C GLN A 98 3.84 -0.10 6.69
N GLN A 99 4.21 -1.19 6.01
CA GLN A 99 3.85 -2.54 6.42
C GLN A 99 4.50 -2.93 7.74
N ILE A 100 5.77 -2.54 7.94
CA ILE A 100 6.50 -2.75 9.20
C ILE A 100 5.87 -1.93 10.34
N GLU A 101 5.44 -0.70 10.04
CA GLU A 101 4.81 0.20 11.02
C GLU A 101 3.31 -0.08 11.23
N TYR A 102 2.72 -0.99 10.46
CA TYR A 102 1.29 -1.24 10.52
C TYR A 102 0.92 -1.87 11.86
N ASN A 103 0.13 -1.16 12.65
CA ASN A 103 -0.35 -1.59 13.96
C ASN A 103 -1.88 -1.77 14.01
N GLY A 104 -2.54 -1.78 12.84
CA GLY A 104 -3.99 -1.97 12.73
C GLY A 104 -4.40 -3.45 12.82
N PRO A 105 -5.71 -3.72 12.84
CA PRO A 105 -6.22 -5.09 12.79
C PRO A 105 -5.79 -5.81 11.51
N THR A 106 -5.57 -7.12 11.58
CA THR A 106 -5.20 -7.96 10.41
C THR A 106 -5.99 -9.26 10.28
N THR A 107 -6.96 -9.52 11.17
CA THR A 107 -7.66 -10.81 11.29
C THR A 107 -8.25 -11.31 9.97
N ASN A 108 -8.88 -10.43 9.19
CA ASN A 108 -9.47 -10.77 7.90
C ASN A 108 -8.64 -10.31 6.70
N VAL A 109 -7.37 -9.95 6.87
CA VAL A 109 -6.48 -9.66 5.74
C VAL A 109 -6.07 -10.99 5.07
N PRO A 110 -6.30 -11.17 3.76
CA PRO A 110 -5.88 -12.39 3.07
C PRO A 110 -4.36 -12.50 2.92
N LEU A 111 -3.86 -13.73 2.79
CA LEU A 111 -2.43 -13.97 2.60
C LEU A 111 -1.85 -13.21 1.38
N GLY A 112 -0.78 -12.46 1.67
CA GLY A 112 -0.05 -11.63 0.72
C GLY A 112 -0.79 -10.36 0.25
N PHE A 113 -1.92 -10.02 0.87
CA PHE A 113 -2.43 -8.65 0.80
C PHE A 113 -1.59 -7.75 1.70
N ILE A 114 -1.34 -6.53 1.25
CA ILE A 114 -0.72 -5.48 2.07
C ILE A 114 -1.85 -4.85 2.90
N PRO A 115 -1.82 -4.93 4.25
CA PRO A 115 -2.74 -4.15 5.07
C PRO A 115 -2.37 -2.67 4.93
N LEU A 116 -3.31 -1.86 4.45
CA LEU A 116 -3.09 -0.45 4.12
C LEU A 116 -3.73 0.46 5.16
N ASN A 117 -2.99 1.51 5.53
CA ASN A 117 -3.60 2.71 6.10
C ASN A 117 -4.06 3.62 4.95
N TRP A 118 -5.20 4.29 5.11
CA TRP A 118 -5.80 5.13 4.05
C TRP A 118 -4.80 6.12 3.43
N LYS A 119 -3.95 6.74 4.26
CA LYS A 119 -2.93 7.72 3.82
C LYS A 119 -1.93 7.19 2.78
N TYR A 120 -1.72 5.88 2.71
CA TYR A 120 -0.80 5.25 1.75
C TYR A 120 -1.51 4.73 0.49
N LEU A 121 -2.84 4.88 0.40
CA LEU A 121 -3.60 4.42 -0.77
C LEU A 121 -3.11 5.04 -2.09
N PRO A 122 -2.82 6.35 -2.20
CA PRO A 122 -2.30 6.92 -3.44
C PRO A 122 -0.96 6.30 -3.87
N ILE A 123 -0.08 6.03 -2.90
CA ILE A 123 1.22 5.36 -3.14
C ILE A 123 0.99 3.95 -3.67
N PHE A 124 0.11 3.19 -3.02
CA PHE A 124 -0.23 1.84 -3.43
C PHE A 124 -0.79 1.80 -4.87
N GLN A 125 -1.72 2.69 -5.21
CA GLN A 125 -2.31 2.76 -6.55
C GLN A 125 -1.31 3.23 -7.63
N LYS A 126 -0.31 4.03 -7.25
CA LYS A 126 0.79 4.41 -8.16
C LYS A 126 1.76 3.27 -8.41
N VAL A 127 2.08 2.49 -7.37
CA VAL A 127 2.96 1.32 -7.48
C VAL A 127 2.28 0.19 -8.28
N TYR A 128 0.96 0.03 -8.12
CA TYR A 128 0.18 -1.03 -8.74
C TYR A 128 -0.94 -0.46 -9.63
N PRO A 129 -0.67 -0.20 -10.93
CA PRO A 129 -1.66 0.34 -11.86
C PRO A 129 -2.90 -0.55 -12.05
N ALA A 130 -2.75 -1.88 -11.97
CA ALA A 130 -3.88 -2.79 -11.76
C ALA A 130 -3.88 -3.18 -10.26
N ASN A 131 -4.96 -2.88 -9.54
CA ASN A 131 -5.00 -3.18 -8.12
C ASN A 131 -6.39 -3.59 -7.60
N VAL A 132 -6.37 -4.38 -6.53
CA VAL A 132 -7.53 -4.79 -5.76
C VAL A 132 -7.48 -4.12 -4.39
N LEU A 133 -8.59 -3.49 -4.00
CA LEU A 133 -8.78 -2.95 -2.65
C LEU A 133 -9.89 -3.73 -1.94
N TYR A 134 -9.48 -4.57 -1.00
CA TYR A 134 -10.39 -5.35 -0.17
C TYR A 134 -10.73 -4.58 1.11
N CYS A 135 -11.97 -4.07 1.20
CA CYS A 135 -12.50 -3.35 2.35
C CYS A 135 -13.18 -4.33 3.30
N TRP A 136 -12.67 -4.44 4.52
CA TRP A 136 -13.10 -5.47 5.48
C TRP A 136 -13.34 -4.91 6.88
N ARG A 137 -13.93 -5.71 7.76
CA ARG A 137 -14.09 -5.39 9.19
C ARG A 137 -13.94 -6.62 10.08
N ASN A 138 -13.75 -6.41 11.37
CA ASN A 138 -13.76 -7.49 12.38
C ASN A 138 -15.17 -8.08 12.53
N ASP A 139 -15.25 -9.27 13.12
CA ASP A 139 -16.52 -9.97 13.44
C ASP A 139 -17.48 -10.04 12.24
N CYS A 140 -16.94 -10.48 11.09
CA CYS A 140 -17.61 -10.45 9.80
C CYS A 140 -17.43 -11.77 9.07
N SER A 141 -18.39 -12.70 9.24
CA SER A 141 -18.34 -14.00 8.55
C SER A 141 -18.31 -13.90 7.02
N PRO A 142 -18.97 -12.93 6.36
CA PRO A 142 -18.76 -12.74 4.92
C PRO A 142 -17.32 -12.31 4.57
N CYS A 143 -16.65 -11.56 5.45
CA CYS A 143 -15.26 -11.14 5.27
C CYS A 143 -14.29 -12.33 5.39
N GLU A 144 -14.56 -13.26 6.32
CA GLU A 144 -13.80 -14.52 6.43
C GLU A 144 -13.92 -15.36 5.16
N ARG A 145 -15.11 -15.41 4.54
CA ARG A 145 -15.31 -16.12 3.26
C ARG A 145 -14.54 -15.49 2.11
N VAL A 146 -14.61 -14.17 1.95
CA VAL A 146 -13.84 -13.46 0.91
C VAL A 146 -12.33 -13.62 1.13
N LYS A 147 -11.87 -13.61 2.38
CA LYS A 147 -10.48 -13.93 2.72
C LYS A 147 -10.09 -15.33 2.22
N SER A 148 -10.89 -16.35 2.55
CA SER A 148 -10.66 -17.72 2.10
C SER A 148 -10.63 -17.83 0.57
N ASP A 149 -11.56 -17.14 -0.12
CA ASP A 149 -11.59 -17.12 -1.59
C ASP A 149 -10.28 -16.55 -2.18
N PHE A 150 -9.74 -15.47 -1.61
CA PHE A 150 -8.47 -14.88 -2.06
C PHE A 150 -7.26 -15.78 -1.75
N GLU A 151 -7.25 -16.43 -0.58
CA GLU A 151 -6.19 -17.35 -0.19
C GLU A 151 -6.14 -18.56 -1.12
N GLU A 152 -7.30 -19.15 -1.45
CA GLU A 152 -7.37 -20.23 -2.43
C GLU A 152 -6.90 -19.81 -3.84
N LEU A 153 -7.24 -18.60 -4.28
CA LEU A 153 -6.76 -18.06 -5.56
C LEU A 153 -5.25 -17.89 -5.58
N ARG A 154 -4.67 -17.42 -4.46
CA ARG A 154 -3.22 -17.32 -4.30
C ARG A 154 -2.55 -18.69 -4.35
N GLU A 155 -3.02 -19.64 -3.54
CA GLU A 155 -2.46 -20.99 -3.47
C GLU A 155 -2.53 -21.71 -4.82
N SER A 156 -3.58 -21.43 -5.59
CA SER A 156 -3.77 -21.97 -6.94
C SER A 156 -3.01 -21.21 -8.03
N ASN A 157 -2.26 -20.16 -7.67
CA ASN A 157 -1.55 -19.26 -8.59
C ASN A 157 -2.47 -18.67 -9.68
N LEU A 158 -3.70 -18.30 -9.30
CA LEU A 158 -4.74 -17.75 -10.19
C LEU A 158 -4.89 -16.23 -10.06
N ILE A 159 -4.06 -15.58 -9.26
CA ILE A 159 -3.96 -14.12 -9.21
C ILE A 159 -2.95 -13.70 -10.29
N PRO A 160 -3.32 -12.86 -11.26
CA PRO A 160 -2.39 -12.39 -12.28
C PRO A 160 -1.20 -11.63 -11.66
N ASP A 161 -0.01 -11.84 -12.22
CA ASP A 161 1.19 -11.12 -11.81
C ASP A 161 1.01 -9.61 -12.03
N GLY A 162 1.65 -8.79 -11.19
CA GLY A 162 1.54 -7.33 -11.28
C GLY A 162 0.25 -6.72 -10.74
N VAL A 163 -0.78 -7.52 -10.43
CA VAL A 163 -1.97 -7.03 -9.71
C VAL A 163 -1.61 -6.76 -8.24
N GLY A 164 -1.70 -5.51 -7.84
CA GLY A 164 -1.54 -5.10 -6.44
C GLY A 164 -2.69 -5.59 -5.58
N LEU A 165 -2.39 -6.08 -4.39
CA LEU A 165 -3.41 -6.59 -3.45
C LEU A 165 -3.35 -5.82 -2.13
N GLY A 166 -4.31 -4.91 -1.93
CA GLY A 166 -4.39 -4.03 -0.77
C GLY A 166 -5.62 -4.34 0.08
N ALA A 167 -5.49 -4.28 1.41
CA ALA A 167 -6.60 -4.50 2.33
C ALA A 167 -6.80 -3.27 3.23
N LEU A 168 -8.01 -2.71 3.22
CA LEU A 168 -8.39 -1.55 4.03
C LEU A 168 -9.34 -1.99 5.16
N TYR A 169 -8.96 -1.66 6.40
CA TYR A 169 -9.84 -1.85 7.54
C TYR A 169 -10.93 -0.76 7.51
N GLY A 170 -12.14 -1.14 7.11
CA GLY A 170 -13.26 -0.23 6.88
C GLY A 170 -13.55 0.68 8.08
N PRO A 171 -13.61 0.18 9.33
CA PRO A 171 -13.92 1.02 10.48
C PRO A 171 -12.90 2.15 10.76
N SER A 172 -11.66 2.08 10.26
CA SER A 172 -10.68 3.17 10.43
C SER A 172 -10.69 4.20 9.30
N CYS A 173 -11.47 3.99 8.23
CA CYS A 173 -11.49 4.87 7.06
C CYS A 173 -12.87 4.91 6.38
N SER A 174 -13.95 4.74 7.15
CA SER A 174 -15.31 4.57 6.62
C SER A 174 -15.80 5.81 5.88
N ARG A 175 -15.45 7.00 6.38
CA ARG A 175 -15.81 8.27 5.75
C ARG A 175 -15.12 8.41 4.39
N GLU A 176 -13.83 8.15 4.35
CA GLU A 176 -13.04 8.29 3.14
C GLU A 176 -13.42 7.23 2.09
N LEU A 177 -13.71 6.00 2.53
CA LEU A 177 -14.26 4.94 1.69
C LEU A 177 -15.62 5.32 1.08
N GLN A 178 -16.50 5.96 1.86
CA GLN A 178 -17.79 6.44 1.37
C GLN A 178 -17.61 7.62 0.41
N GLU A 179 -16.83 8.64 0.79
CA GLU A 179 -16.65 9.86 -0.01
C GLU A 179 -15.92 9.58 -1.34
N LYS A 180 -14.87 8.74 -1.34
CA LYS A 180 -14.05 8.48 -2.53
C LYS A 180 -14.60 7.37 -3.41
N PHE A 181 -15.19 6.32 -2.82
CA PHE A 181 -15.57 5.11 -3.55
C PHE A 181 -17.03 4.71 -3.39
N ASP A 182 -17.85 5.42 -2.61
CA ASP A 182 -19.22 5.03 -2.28
C ASP A 182 -19.31 3.61 -1.69
N VAL A 183 -18.34 3.26 -0.83
CA VAL A 183 -18.35 1.99 -0.10
C VAL A 183 -19.11 2.18 1.20
N THR A 184 -20.26 1.52 1.30
CA THR A 184 -21.17 1.64 2.46
C THR A 184 -21.30 0.35 3.28
N ALA A 185 -20.71 -0.75 2.81
CA ALA A 185 -20.79 -2.06 3.45
C ALA A 185 -19.47 -2.84 3.34
N ALA A 186 -19.26 -3.76 4.29
CA ALA A 186 -18.16 -4.71 4.27
C ALA A 186 -18.69 -6.16 4.26
N PRO A 187 -18.04 -7.09 3.54
CA PRO A 187 -16.90 -6.86 2.68
C PRO A 187 -17.28 -6.15 1.37
N THR A 188 -16.42 -5.26 0.89
CA THR A 188 -16.48 -4.75 -0.48
C THR A 188 -15.11 -4.91 -1.11
N THR A 189 -15.05 -5.48 -2.30
CA THR A 189 -13.83 -5.58 -3.10
C THR A 189 -13.95 -4.61 -4.26
N LEU A 190 -12.98 -3.72 -4.41
CA LEU A 190 -12.86 -2.81 -5.54
C LEU A 190 -11.75 -3.32 -6.46
N PHE A 191 -12.01 -3.32 -7.76
CA PHE A 191 -11.04 -3.62 -8.80
C PHE A 191 -10.75 -2.32 -9.53
N CYS A 192 -9.48 -1.91 -9.53
CA CYS A 192 -9.09 -0.56 -9.89
C CYS A 192 -8.07 -0.56 -11.03
N ILE A 193 -8.17 0.47 -11.87
CA ILE A 193 -7.16 0.86 -12.85
C ILE A 193 -6.65 2.24 -12.43
N GLY A 194 -5.42 2.29 -11.95
CA GLY A 194 -4.84 3.42 -11.25
C GLY A 194 -5.67 3.76 -10.00
N ASN A 195 -6.16 5.00 -9.96
CA ASN A 195 -7.03 5.51 -8.89
C ASN A 195 -8.53 5.33 -9.17
N ASN A 196 -8.92 4.81 -10.33
CA ASN A 196 -10.32 4.65 -10.73
C ASN A 196 -10.82 3.25 -10.43
N VAL A 197 -12.03 3.16 -9.88
CA VAL A 197 -12.74 1.88 -9.69
C VAL A 197 -13.33 1.45 -11.03
N ASP A 198 -12.90 0.31 -11.53
CA ASP A 198 -13.43 -0.29 -12.74
C ASP A 198 -14.68 -1.11 -12.45
N SER A 199 -14.62 -1.94 -11.42
CA SER A 199 -15.74 -2.76 -10.95
C SER A 199 -15.69 -2.95 -9.43
N ARG A 200 -16.80 -3.45 -8.87
CA ARG A 200 -16.91 -3.74 -7.43
C ARG A 200 -17.76 -4.95 -7.15
N ILE A 201 -17.43 -5.65 -6.07
CA ILE A 201 -18.20 -6.77 -5.53
C ILE A 201 -18.53 -6.49 -4.06
N ILE A 202 -19.82 -6.50 -3.68
CA ILE A 202 -20.31 -6.19 -2.32
C ILE A 202 -20.83 -7.45 -1.63
N GLY A 203 -20.03 -8.07 -0.77
CA GLY A 203 -20.33 -9.35 -0.15
C GLY A 203 -19.41 -10.47 -0.63
N SER A 204 -19.84 -11.72 -0.49
CA SER A 204 -19.08 -12.91 -0.91
C SER A 204 -19.78 -13.55 -2.11
N TYR A 205 -19.21 -13.37 -3.30
CA TYR A 205 -19.70 -13.92 -4.57
C TYR A 205 -18.84 -15.08 -5.11
N GLY A 206 -17.88 -15.55 -4.30
CA GLY A 206 -17.02 -16.69 -4.59
C GLY A 206 -15.82 -16.36 -5.48
N LYS A 207 -14.79 -17.20 -5.38
CA LYS A 207 -13.50 -17.03 -6.07
C LYS A 207 -13.56 -16.81 -7.58
N LYS A 208 -14.52 -17.42 -8.30
CA LYS A 208 -14.63 -17.26 -9.77
C LYS A 208 -14.93 -15.81 -10.17
N ALA A 209 -15.77 -15.12 -9.41
CA ALA A 209 -16.07 -13.72 -9.66
C ALA A 209 -14.83 -12.85 -9.41
N LEU A 210 -14.16 -13.06 -8.27
CA LEU A 210 -12.92 -12.33 -7.95
C LEU A 210 -11.84 -12.52 -9.02
N GLN A 211 -11.64 -13.77 -9.49
CA GLN A 211 -10.66 -14.09 -10.53
C GLN A 211 -10.98 -13.39 -11.86
N ALA A 212 -12.24 -13.42 -12.28
CA ALA A 212 -12.67 -12.80 -13.54
C ALA A 212 -12.41 -11.29 -13.55
N GLU A 213 -12.74 -10.60 -12.46
CA GLU A 213 -12.49 -9.16 -12.33
C GLU A 213 -11.00 -8.82 -12.27
N MET A 214 -10.19 -9.60 -11.53
CA MET A 214 -8.72 -9.42 -11.52
C MET A 214 -8.10 -9.62 -12.91
N THR A 215 -8.58 -10.62 -13.66
CA THR A 215 -8.14 -10.88 -15.04
C THR A 215 -8.49 -9.69 -15.93
N THR A 216 -9.70 -9.16 -15.81
CA THR A 216 -10.18 -8.02 -16.59
C THR A 216 -9.33 -6.76 -16.37
N ILE A 217 -9.05 -6.39 -15.12
CA ILE A 217 -8.20 -5.20 -14.85
C ILE A 217 -6.74 -5.43 -15.25
N HIS A 218 -6.25 -6.67 -15.16
CA HIS A 218 -4.89 -7.01 -15.58
C HIS A 218 -4.74 -6.85 -17.10
N GLU A 219 -5.61 -7.49 -17.89
CA GLU A 219 -5.60 -7.40 -19.36
C GLU A 219 -5.66 -5.94 -19.82
N ARG A 220 -6.54 -5.14 -19.22
CA ARG A 220 -6.69 -3.71 -19.60
C ARG A 220 -5.50 -2.81 -19.27
N VAL A 221 -4.58 -3.26 -18.41
CA VAL A 221 -3.40 -2.49 -18.00
C VAL A 221 -2.14 -2.99 -18.70
N PHE A 222 -2.04 -4.30 -18.97
CA PHE A 222 -0.81 -4.94 -19.42
C PHE A 222 -0.88 -5.53 -20.84
N GLU A 223 -2.05 -5.54 -21.49
CA GLU A 223 -2.25 -5.99 -22.89
C GLU A 223 -2.74 -4.84 -23.79
#